data_AF-A0A2V7S7X1-F1
#
_entry.id   AF-A0A2V7S7X1-F1
#
_cell.length_a   1.000
_cell.length_b   1.000
_cell.length_c   1.000
_cell.angle_alpha   90.00
_cell.angle_beta   90.00
_cell.angle_gamma   90.00
#
_symmetry.space_group_name_H-M   'P 1'
#
loop_
_entity.id
_entity.type
_entity.pdbx_description
1 polymer ?
#
loop_
_entity_poly.entity_id
_entity_poly.type
_entity_poly.pdbx_seq_one_letter_code
_entity_poly.pdbx_strand_id
1 'polypeptide(L)'
;MLRFTRRLPLLTPVVGLVAAIALAAGCRSAPRRASSAPPTSVSRYDPAHDLGPLFQDVQLSGIFADSKTFVDARPLSPPADIAVRYSAARATSGFSLHAFVQRYFELPRPIAEGFHTDTSQTMADHIRALWPVLTRAPPSEPADARSSLIPLPNAYVVPGGRFREVYYWDSYFTMLGLVASGRTDLVRSMLDNFAHLVRTVGHIPNGNRTYYLSRSQPPFFAAMVGLYAAATDTAQALRYLDALEAEHAFWMDGAERLAPGGAYRRVVRPPDGSVLNRYWDDRAEPRPESYRQDYELGQTLPE
;
A
#
# COMPACT_ATOMS: atom_id res chain seq x y z
N MET A 1 -76.59 -56.97 -15.19
CA MET A 1 -77.41 -56.65 -16.37
C MET A 1 -77.55 -55.13 -16.39
N LEU A 2 -77.11 -54.32 -17.36
CA LEU A 2 -76.87 -54.45 -18.79
C LEU A 2 -75.60 -53.65 -19.16
N ARG A 3 -74.90 -54.12 -20.19
CA ARG A 3 -73.73 -53.49 -20.82
C ARG A 3 -74.15 -52.30 -21.69
N PHE A 4 -73.32 -51.27 -21.81
CA PHE A 4 -73.31 -50.42 -23.00
C PHE A 4 -71.86 -50.15 -23.46
N THR A 5 -71.57 -50.70 -24.64
CA THR A 5 -70.38 -50.53 -25.46
C THR A 5 -70.64 -49.48 -26.55
N ARG A 6 -69.70 -48.55 -26.80
CA ARG A 6 -69.53 -47.81 -28.07
C ARG A 6 -68.02 -47.60 -28.29
N ARG A 7 -67.37 -48.39 -29.14
CA ARG A 7 -67.08 -48.21 -30.58
C ARG A 7 -66.23 -46.97 -30.91
N LEU A 8 -64.95 -47.22 -31.22
CA LEU A 8 -64.05 -46.40 -32.04
C LEU A 8 -64.43 -46.50 -33.53
N PRO A 9 -63.93 -45.56 -34.36
CA PRO A 9 -63.43 -45.86 -35.69
C PRO A 9 -61.92 -45.56 -35.86
N LEU A 10 -61.32 -46.26 -36.83
CA LEU A 10 -59.90 -46.30 -37.21
C LEU A 10 -59.62 -45.48 -38.50
N LEU A 11 -58.39 -44.93 -38.57
CA LEU A 11 -57.49 -44.71 -39.74
C LEU A 11 -57.95 -43.75 -40.86
N THR A 12 -57.15 -42.84 -41.46
CA THR A 12 -55.76 -42.93 -41.99
C THR A 12 -55.22 -41.49 -42.35
N PRO A 13 -54.01 -41.27 -42.95
CA PRO A 13 -52.97 -40.40 -42.38
C PRO A 13 -52.67 -39.10 -43.17
N VAL A 14 -51.96 -38.16 -42.54
CA VAL A 14 -51.20 -37.12 -43.27
C VAL A 14 -49.74 -37.17 -42.83
N VAL A 15 -48.90 -37.42 -43.82
CA VAL A 15 -47.43 -37.39 -43.80
C VAL A 15 -46.95 -35.96 -43.60
N GLY A 16 -45.96 -35.72 -42.74
CA GLY A 16 -45.42 -34.37 -42.55
C GLY A 16 -44.23 -34.25 -41.60
N LEU A 17 -43.07 -34.67 -42.11
CA LEU A 17 -41.73 -34.14 -41.83
C LEU A 17 -41.10 -34.26 -40.42
N VAL A 18 -40.05 -35.07 -40.39
CA VAL A 18 -39.02 -35.19 -39.35
C VAL A 18 -38.17 -33.91 -39.29
N ALA A 19 -37.99 -33.36 -38.09
CA ALA A 19 -36.88 -32.49 -37.76
C ALA A 19 -36.38 -32.82 -36.35
N ALA A 20 -35.45 -33.78 -36.27
CA ALA A 20 -34.68 -34.05 -35.06
C ALA A 20 -33.59 -32.98 -34.92
N ILE A 21 -33.78 -32.04 -34.00
CA ILE A 21 -32.73 -31.08 -33.63
C ILE A 21 -31.86 -31.73 -32.55
N ALA A 22 -30.66 -32.13 -32.94
CA ALA A 22 -29.62 -32.56 -32.02
C ALA A 22 -29.10 -31.35 -31.23
N LEU A 23 -29.42 -31.24 -29.94
CA LEU A 23 -28.70 -30.37 -29.01
C LEU A 23 -27.39 -31.06 -28.61
N ALA A 24 -26.33 -30.79 -29.35
CA ALA A 24 -24.98 -31.01 -28.87
C ALA A 24 -24.67 -29.98 -27.78
N ALA A 25 -24.59 -30.44 -26.53
CA ALA A 25 -24.12 -29.66 -25.40
C ALA A 25 -22.62 -29.34 -25.59
N GLY A 26 -22.33 -28.19 -26.20
CA GLY A 26 -20.99 -27.63 -26.22
C GLY A 26 -20.64 -27.05 -24.86
N CYS A 27 -19.76 -27.73 -24.12
CA CYS A 27 -19.06 -27.13 -22.99
C CYS A 27 -18.24 -25.92 -23.51
N ARG A 28 -18.80 -24.72 -23.41
CA ARG A 28 -18.03 -23.49 -23.59
C ARG A 28 -17.20 -23.26 -22.33
N SER A 29 -15.92 -23.63 -22.40
CA SER A 29 -14.90 -23.14 -21.48
C SER A 29 -14.93 -21.61 -21.48
N ALA A 30 -15.18 -21.02 -20.30
CA ALA A 30 -15.12 -19.57 -20.11
C ALA A 30 -13.74 -19.03 -20.56
N PRO A 31 -13.68 -17.85 -21.18
CA PRO A 31 -12.40 -17.27 -21.55
C PRO A 31 -11.61 -16.97 -20.28
N ARG A 32 -10.47 -17.66 -20.15
CA ARG A 32 -9.45 -17.45 -19.13
C ARG A 32 -9.09 -15.96 -19.14
N ARG A 33 -9.44 -15.24 -18.06
CA ARG A 33 -9.06 -13.82 -17.88
C ARG A 33 -7.56 -13.74 -18.12
N ALA A 34 -7.15 -13.00 -19.14
CA ALA A 34 -5.75 -12.75 -19.40
C ALA A 34 -5.16 -12.11 -18.14
N SER A 35 -4.16 -12.77 -17.55
CA SER A 35 -3.35 -12.19 -16.50
C SER A 35 -2.73 -10.93 -17.08
N SER A 36 -3.18 -9.77 -16.62
CA SER A 36 -2.56 -8.49 -16.95
C SER A 36 -1.10 -8.58 -16.52
N ALA A 37 -0.18 -8.40 -17.46
CA ALA A 37 1.23 -8.24 -17.14
C ALA A 37 1.38 -7.20 -16.02
N PRO A 38 2.30 -7.39 -15.06
CA PRO A 38 2.52 -6.42 -14.01
C PRO A 38 2.81 -5.06 -14.65
N PRO A 39 2.26 -3.96 -14.11
CA PRO A 39 2.55 -2.62 -14.64
C PRO A 39 4.06 -2.43 -14.70
N THR A 40 4.55 -1.96 -15.85
CA THR A 40 5.95 -1.57 -16.07
C THR A 40 6.43 -0.75 -14.87
N SER A 41 7.40 -1.30 -14.12
CA SER A 41 7.93 -0.68 -12.92
C SER A 41 8.65 0.61 -13.31
N VAL A 42 7.98 1.74 -13.12
CA VAL A 42 8.68 3.02 -13.09
C VAL A 42 9.67 2.93 -11.94
N SER A 43 10.97 3.00 -12.25
CA SER A 43 12.03 2.99 -11.23
C SER A 43 11.78 4.16 -10.28
N ARG A 44 11.50 3.87 -9.01
CA ARG A 44 11.28 4.88 -7.97
C ARG A 44 12.60 5.13 -7.26
N TYR A 45 12.81 6.37 -6.83
CA TYR A 45 13.99 6.72 -6.04
C TYR A 45 14.06 5.90 -4.74
N ASP A 46 15.13 5.16 -4.57
CA ASP A 46 15.46 4.39 -3.38
C ASP A 46 16.69 5.04 -2.71
N PRO A 47 16.50 5.83 -1.64
CA PRO A 47 17.60 6.57 -0.99
C PRO A 47 18.79 5.68 -0.59
N ALA A 48 18.53 4.44 -0.21
CA ALA A 48 19.57 3.53 0.27
C ALA A 48 20.46 2.99 -0.86
N HIS A 49 19.90 2.89 -2.07
CA HIS A 49 20.56 2.25 -3.21
C HIS A 49 21.02 3.25 -4.28
N ASP A 50 20.34 4.39 -4.43
CA ASP A 50 20.57 5.33 -5.54
C ASP A 50 21.64 6.40 -5.23
N LEU A 51 22.08 6.53 -3.98
CA LEU A 51 23.06 7.52 -3.54
C LEU A 51 24.48 6.96 -3.38
N GLY A 52 24.67 5.66 -3.60
CA GLY A 52 25.96 4.99 -3.38
C GLY A 52 26.46 5.17 -1.93
N PRO A 53 27.78 5.39 -1.71
CA PRO A 53 28.34 5.48 -0.36
C PRO A 53 27.83 6.69 0.43
N LEU A 54 27.33 7.73 -0.24
CA LEU A 54 26.81 8.93 0.41
C LEU A 54 25.72 8.58 1.43
N PHE A 55 24.85 7.62 1.11
CA PHE A 55 23.75 7.26 2.00
C PHE A 55 24.26 6.76 3.35
N GLN A 56 25.10 5.74 3.32
CA GLN A 56 25.69 5.17 4.53
C GLN A 56 26.51 6.20 5.30
N ASP A 57 27.34 6.99 4.59
CA ASP A 57 28.18 8.02 5.21
C ASP A 57 27.34 9.09 5.92
N VAL A 58 26.20 9.48 5.37
CA VAL A 58 25.26 10.40 6.04
C VAL A 58 24.59 9.74 7.23
N GLN A 59 24.07 8.52 7.08
CA GLN A 59 23.34 7.84 8.16
C GLN A 59 24.24 7.54 9.37
N LEU A 60 25.51 7.21 9.15
CA LEU A 60 26.45 6.84 10.22
C LEU A 60 27.21 8.03 10.82
N SER A 61 27.28 9.18 10.13
CA SER A 61 28.02 10.35 10.63
C SER A 61 27.35 11.05 11.81
N GLY A 62 26.05 10.85 12.01
CA GLY A 62 25.29 11.53 13.07
C GLY A 62 25.06 13.03 12.82
N ILE A 63 25.25 13.51 11.58
CA ILE A 63 24.95 14.92 11.24
C ILE A 63 23.46 15.28 11.40
N PHE A 64 22.58 14.28 11.41
CA PHE A 64 21.18 14.42 11.77
C PHE A 64 20.88 13.55 13.00
N ALA A 65 20.11 14.09 13.94
CA ALA A 65 19.71 13.37 15.15
C ALA A 65 18.76 12.20 14.86
N ASP A 66 17.99 12.29 13.78
CA ASP A 66 17.03 11.28 13.34
C ASP A 66 17.39 10.76 11.93
N SER A 67 17.66 9.46 11.81
CA SER A 67 17.95 8.76 10.55
C SER A 67 16.84 8.91 9.50
N LYS A 68 15.60 9.20 9.91
CA LYS A 68 14.50 9.45 8.97
C LYS A 68 14.65 10.79 8.23
N THR A 69 15.42 11.74 8.78
CA THR A 69 15.62 13.06 8.16
C THR A 69 16.18 12.96 6.74
N PHE A 70 17.18 12.10 6.53
CA PHE A 70 17.86 12.03 5.23
C PHE A 70 17.11 11.21 4.19
N VAL A 71 16.43 10.12 4.59
CA VAL A 71 15.58 9.35 3.65
C VAL A 71 14.33 10.12 3.21
N ASP A 72 13.90 11.11 3.99
CA ASP A 72 12.84 12.04 3.65
C ASP A 72 13.32 13.21 2.79
N ALA A 73 14.64 13.41 2.68
CA ALA A 73 15.23 14.52 1.94
C ALA A 73 15.13 14.29 0.43
N ARG A 74 14.86 15.36 -0.31
CA ARG A 74 14.67 15.32 -1.76
C ARG A 74 15.96 15.77 -2.47
N PRO A 75 16.60 14.91 -3.29
CA PRO A 75 17.68 15.30 -4.19
C PRO A 75 17.29 16.49 -5.09
N LEU A 76 18.15 17.49 -5.16
CA LEU A 76 17.95 18.67 -6.03
C LEU A 76 18.37 18.40 -7.49
N SER A 77 19.11 17.33 -7.74
CA SER A 77 19.52 16.81 -9.06
C SER A 77 19.41 15.28 -9.09
N PRO A 78 19.60 14.60 -10.24
CA PRO A 78 19.57 13.14 -10.29
C PRO A 78 20.48 12.50 -9.21
N PRO A 79 20.02 11.46 -8.48
CA PRO A 79 20.80 10.81 -7.41
C PRO A 79 22.19 10.35 -7.85
N ALA A 80 22.29 9.77 -9.06
CA ALA A 80 23.56 9.32 -9.64
C ALA A 80 24.57 10.47 -9.78
N ASP A 81 24.12 11.65 -10.22
CA ASP A 81 24.99 12.84 -10.35
C ASP A 81 25.48 13.31 -8.97
N ILE A 82 24.63 13.26 -7.96
CA ILE A 82 25.01 13.62 -6.58
C ILE A 82 26.03 12.62 -6.03
N ALA A 83 25.86 11.31 -6.28
CA ALA A 83 26.80 10.28 -5.85
C ALA A 83 28.19 10.46 -6.48
N VAL A 84 28.25 10.81 -7.78
CA VAL A 84 29.51 11.14 -8.46
C VAL A 84 30.14 12.41 -7.86
N ARG A 85 29.36 13.47 -7.64
CA ARG A 85 29.85 14.70 -7.01
C ARG A 85 30.37 14.46 -5.60
N TYR A 86 29.69 13.61 -4.83
CA TYR A 86 30.11 13.24 -3.47
C TYR A 86 31.46 12.53 -3.49
N SER A 87 31.61 11.55 -4.40
CA SER A 87 32.84 10.77 -4.55
C SER A 87 34.05 11.65 -4.88
N ALA A 88 33.87 12.69 -5.70
CA ALA A 88 34.90 13.68 -5.97
C ALA A 88 35.14 14.63 -4.78
N ALA A 89 34.08 15.12 -4.14
CA ALA A 89 34.18 16.10 -3.06
C ALA A 89 34.78 15.54 -1.78
N ARG A 90 34.47 14.28 -1.41
CA ARG A 90 34.93 13.66 -0.16
C ARG A 90 36.46 13.51 -0.05
N ALA A 91 37.17 13.56 -1.17
CA ALA A 91 38.63 13.47 -1.23
C ALA A 91 39.33 14.84 -1.05
N THR A 92 38.58 15.93 -1.00
CA THR A 92 39.13 17.28 -0.89
C THR A 92 39.41 17.67 0.56
N SER A 93 40.51 18.40 0.80
CA SER A 93 40.80 18.94 2.13
C SER A 93 39.72 19.96 2.53
N GLY A 94 39.24 19.88 3.77
CA GLY A 94 38.18 20.75 4.28
C GLY A 94 36.76 20.35 3.87
N PHE A 95 36.55 19.15 3.31
CA PHE A 95 35.21 18.65 2.99
C PHE A 95 34.29 18.61 4.22
N SER A 96 33.08 19.13 4.08
CA SER A 96 32.02 19.06 5.10
C SER A 96 30.81 18.30 4.53
N LEU A 97 30.52 17.14 5.12
CA LEU A 97 29.38 16.31 4.74
C LEU A 97 28.05 17.05 4.94
N HIS A 98 27.93 17.78 6.05
CA HIS A 98 26.73 18.57 6.35
C HIS A 98 26.50 19.66 5.29
N ALA A 99 27.54 20.41 4.93
CA ALA A 99 27.44 21.44 3.89
C ALA A 99 27.14 20.84 2.50
N PHE A 100 27.68 19.65 2.21
CA PHE A 100 27.36 18.92 0.99
C PHE A 100 25.87 18.55 0.94
N VAL A 101 25.32 17.98 2.01
CA VAL A 101 23.90 17.62 2.05
C VAL A 101 23.01 18.85 1.90
N GLN A 102 23.28 19.94 2.63
CA GLN A 102 22.51 21.18 2.51
C GLN A 102 22.52 21.78 1.09
N ARG A 103 23.60 21.57 0.34
CA ARG A 103 23.73 22.07 -1.03
C ARG A 103 22.95 21.25 -2.05
N TYR A 104 22.82 19.94 -1.85
CA TYR A 104 22.30 19.03 -2.88
C TYR A 104 20.95 18.38 -2.53
N PHE A 105 20.43 18.62 -1.33
CA PHE A 105 19.15 18.07 -0.87
C PHE A 105 18.27 19.14 -0.26
N GLU A 106 16.97 19.06 -0.56
CA GLU A 106 15.94 19.76 0.20
C GLU A 106 15.55 18.89 1.41
N LEU A 107 15.82 19.41 2.61
CA LEU A 107 15.47 18.74 3.86
C LEU A 107 13.97 18.88 4.17
N PRO A 108 13.36 17.88 4.82
CA PRO A 108 11.92 17.88 5.04
C PRO A 108 11.52 18.91 6.11
N ARG A 109 10.41 19.63 5.89
CA ARG A 109 9.89 20.66 6.81
C ARG A 109 8.97 20.10 7.91
N PRO A 110 8.87 20.74 9.08
CA PRO A 110 7.95 20.32 10.15
C PRO A 110 6.47 20.32 9.71
N ILE A 111 5.66 19.42 10.29
CA ILE A 111 4.27 19.16 9.88
C ILE A 111 3.25 20.18 10.42
N ALA A 112 3.57 20.85 11.51
CA ALA A 112 2.68 21.73 12.26
C ALA A 112 3.36 23.06 12.60
N GLU A 113 4.21 23.54 11.70
CA GLU A 113 4.89 24.83 11.87
C GLU A 113 3.83 25.94 11.99
N GLY A 114 3.78 26.59 13.14
CA GLY A 114 2.81 27.66 13.44
C GLY A 114 1.46 27.22 14.02
N PHE A 115 1.24 25.93 14.30
CA PHE A 115 0.07 25.53 15.08
C PHE A 115 0.29 25.80 16.57
N HIS A 116 -0.61 26.55 17.19
CA HIS A 116 -0.58 26.85 18.62
C HIS A 116 -1.83 26.27 19.29
N THR A 117 -1.61 25.42 20.29
CA THR A 117 -2.70 24.84 21.08
C THR A 117 -3.35 25.92 21.94
N ASP A 118 -4.64 26.16 21.71
CA ASP A 118 -5.48 26.92 22.61
C ASP A 118 -5.93 26.03 23.77
N THR A 119 -5.32 26.23 24.95
CA THR A 119 -5.59 25.42 26.15
C THR A 119 -6.93 25.72 26.80
N SER A 120 -7.69 26.70 26.31
CA SER A 120 -9.05 26.99 26.78
C SER A 120 -10.11 26.12 26.10
N GLN A 121 -9.78 25.47 24.98
CA GLN A 121 -10.68 24.61 24.22
C GLN A 121 -10.88 23.25 24.88
N THR A 122 -12.02 22.62 24.60
CA THR A 122 -12.22 21.22 24.99
C THR A 122 -11.30 20.30 24.21
N MET A 123 -11.01 19.11 24.74
CA MET A 123 -10.23 18.09 24.02
C MET A 123 -10.85 17.75 22.66
N ALA A 124 -12.18 17.71 22.57
CA ALA A 124 -12.87 17.41 21.31
C ALA A 124 -12.71 18.53 20.27
N ASP A 125 -12.76 19.79 20.69
CA ASP A 125 -12.49 20.94 19.81
C ASP A 125 -11.04 20.96 19.35
N HIS A 126 -10.11 20.71 20.26
CA HIS A 126 -8.68 20.60 19.95
C HIS A 126 -8.40 19.53 18.90
N ILE A 127 -8.97 18.33 19.05
CA ILE A 127 -8.83 17.23 18.06
C ILE A 127 -9.40 17.65 16.70
N ARG A 128 -10.59 18.27 16.66
CA ARG A 128 -11.17 18.75 15.40
C ARG A 128 -10.29 19.81 14.72
N ALA A 129 -9.70 20.71 15.51
CA ALA A 129 -8.80 21.74 15.02
C ALA A 129 -7.48 21.18 14.46
N LEU A 130 -7.07 19.97 14.89
CA LEU A 130 -5.88 19.30 14.39
C LEU A 130 -6.08 18.60 13.04
N TRP A 131 -7.32 18.25 12.64
CA TRP A 131 -7.53 17.55 11.36
C TRP A 131 -6.96 18.30 10.15
N PRO A 132 -7.19 19.62 9.96
CA PRO A 132 -6.58 20.37 8.86
C PRO A 132 -5.05 20.40 8.94
N VAL A 133 -4.47 20.48 10.14
CA VAL A 133 -3.01 20.53 10.37
C VAL A 133 -2.34 19.22 9.96
N LEU A 134 -2.98 18.10 10.30
CA LEU A 134 -2.50 16.76 10.00
C LEU A 134 -2.89 16.26 8.60
N THR A 135 -3.74 17.00 7.89
CA THR A 135 -4.12 16.64 6.51
C THR A 135 -3.02 17.05 5.53
N ARG A 136 -2.72 16.18 4.57
CA ARG A 136 -1.87 16.44 3.42
C ARG A 136 -2.72 16.47 2.18
N ALA A 137 -2.53 17.52 1.37
CA ALA A 137 -3.17 17.64 0.08
C ALA A 137 -2.51 16.71 -0.94
N PRO A 138 -3.24 16.26 -1.97
CA PRO A 138 -2.61 15.64 -3.13
C PRO A 138 -1.62 16.62 -3.78
N PRO A 139 -0.57 16.13 -4.45
CA PRO A 139 0.41 17.00 -5.09
C PRO A 139 -0.24 17.84 -6.18
N SER A 140 0.05 19.14 -6.22
CA SER A 140 -0.42 20.06 -7.27
C SER A 140 0.39 19.96 -8.56
N GLU A 141 1.59 19.40 -8.47
CA GLU A 141 2.53 19.19 -9.58
C GLU A 141 2.71 17.69 -9.85
N PRO A 142 3.18 17.30 -11.04
CA PRO A 142 3.57 15.92 -11.32
C PRO A 142 4.55 15.39 -10.27
N ALA A 143 4.46 14.09 -9.99
CA ALA A 143 5.30 13.45 -8.99
C ALA A 143 6.79 13.64 -9.30
N ASP A 144 7.55 14.22 -8.36
CA ASP A 144 9.01 14.28 -8.48
C ASP A 144 9.57 12.87 -8.30
N ALA A 145 10.12 12.31 -9.37
CA ALA A 145 10.72 10.97 -9.38
C ALA A 145 11.89 10.82 -8.39
N ARG A 146 12.44 11.93 -7.89
CA ARG A 146 13.51 11.97 -6.88
C ARG A 146 12.97 12.00 -5.45
N SER A 147 11.66 12.03 -5.24
CA SER A 147 11.09 11.98 -3.90
C SER A 147 10.96 10.53 -3.43
N SER A 148 11.29 10.28 -2.17
CA SER A 148 10.91 9.01 -1.54
C SER A 148 9.42 8.96 -1.22
N LEU A 149 8.72 10.10 -1.16
CA LEU A 149 7.27 10.16 -0.95
C LEU A 149 6.54 9.74 -2.23
N ILE A 150 5.74 8.68 -2.12
CA ILE A 150 4.90 8.18 -3.20
C ILE A 150 3.66 9.08 -3.29
N PRO A 151 3.37 9.69 -4.44
CA PRO A 151 2.21 10.56 -4.62
C PRO A 151 0.91 9.78 -4.39
N LEU A 152 -0.06 10.43 -3.74
CA LEU A 152 -1.41 9.91 -3.56
C LEU A 152 -2.43 10.82 -4.24
N PRO A 153 -3.46 10.27 -4.89
CA PRO A 153 -4.40 11.06 -5.70
C PRO A 153 -5.35 11.93 -4.88
N ASN A 154 -5.58 11.62 -3.60
CA ASN A 154 -6.50 12.35 -2.73
C ASN A 154 -5.82 12.80 -1.43
N ALA A 155 -6.50 13.65 -0.68
CA ALA A 155 -6.03 14.09 0.63
C ALA A 155 -6.00 12.92 1.65
N TYR A 156 -5.07 13.00 2.61
CA TYR A 156 -4.91 11.99 3.65
C TYR A 156 -4.42 12.61 4.96
N VAL A 157 -4.69 11.95 6.08
CA VAL A 157 -4.19 12.37 7.41
C VAL A 157 -2.89 11.64 7.73
N VAL A 158 -1.95 12.35 8.35
CA VAL A 158 -0.69 11.77 8.86
C VAL A 158 -0.68 11.78 10.40
N PRO A 159 0.07 10.89 11.07
CA PRO A 159 0.11 10.84 12.54
C PRO A 159 0.65 12.13 13.19
N GLY A 160 1.59 12.81 12.53
CA GLY A 160 2.21 14.05 13.02
C GLY A 160 3.66 13.90 13.45
N GLY A 161 4.31 15.03 13.76
CA GLY A 161 5.73 15.08 14.14
C GLY A 161 6.66 14.61 13.01
N ARG A 162 7.45 13.56 13.25
CA ARG A 162 8.37 12.97 12.25
C ARG A 162 7.66 12.15 11.18
N PHE A 163 6.41 11.75 11.42
CA PHE A 163 5.60 10.90 10.54
C PHE A 163 4.84 11.77 9.54
N ARG A 164 5.41 11.93 8.34
CA ARG A 164 4.98 12.91 7.32
C ARG A 164 4.31 12.28 6.10
N GLU A 165 4.05 11.00 6.20
CA GLU A 165 3.42 10.13 5.22
C GLU A 165 2.18 9.49 5.84
N VAL A 166 1.25 8.97 5.02
CA VAL A 166 0.16 8.15 5.55
C VAL A 166 0.76 6.86 6.11
N TYR A 167 0.26 6.40 7.26
CA TYR A 167 0.57 5.09 7.82
C TYR A 167 -0.66 4.21 7.76
N TYR A 168 -0.47 2.94 7.41
CA TYR A 168 -1.57 2.05 7.09
C TYR A 168 -2.51 1.81 8.28
N TRP A 169 -2.06 1.12 9.33
CA TRP A 169 -2.97 0.76 10.44
C TRP A 169 -3.40 1.95 11.30
N ASP A 170 -2.54 2.97 11.48
CA ASP A 170 -2.85 4.21 12.19
C ASP A 170 -4.09 4.88 11.59
N SER A 171 -4.19 4.83 10.26
CA SER A 171 -5.29 5.42 9.51
C SER A 171 -6.65 4.83 9.89
N TYR A 172 -6.74 3.57 10.33
CA TYR A 172 -8.02 3.00 10.75
C TYR A 172 -8.52 3.70 12.03
N PHE A 173 -7.64 3.88 13.01
CA PHE A 173 -7.97 4.56 14.26
C PHE A 173 -8.22 6.05 14.03
N THR A 174 -7.47 6.68 13.11
CA THR A 174 -7.78 8.05 12.65
C THR A 174 -9.16 8.13 12.01
N MET A 175 -9.52 7.17 11.13
CA MET A 175 -10.82 7.14 10.46
C MET A 175 -11.99 7.02 11.45
N LEU A 176 -11.84 6.28 12.55
CA LEU A 176 -12.86 6.25 13.61
C LEU A 176 -13.15 7.67 14.15
N GLY A 177 -12.10 8.44 14.44
CA GLY A 177 -12.21 9.83 14.87
C GLY A 177 -12.75 10.77 13.78
N LEU A 178 -12.41 10.53 12.51
CA LEU A 178 -12.94 11.29 11.38
C LEU A 178 -14.43 11.05 11.20
N VAL A 179 -14.92 9.81 11.27
CA VAL A 179 -16.35 9.49 11.23
C VAL A 179 -17.08 10.17 12.39
N ALA A 180 -16.54 10.09 13.61
CA ALA A 180 -17.10 10.78 14.77
C ALA A 180 -17.13 12.32 14.62
N SER A 181 -16.23 12.87 13.80
CA SER A 181 -16.16 14.31 13.47
C SER A 181 -16.96 14.69 12.22
N GLY A 182 -17.72 13.76 11.62
CA GLY A 182 -18.49 14.00 10.38
C GLY A 182 -17.62 14.13 9.11
N ARG A 183 -16.36 13.71 9.16
CA ARG A 183 -15.36 13.83 8.07
C ARG A 183 -15.28 12.57 7.20
N THR A 184 -16.44 12.02 6.84
CA THR A 184 -16.55 10.83 5.99
C THR A 184 -16.02 11.08 4.56
N ASP A 185 -15.94 12.35 4.13
CA ASP A 185 -15.25 12.79 2.92
C ASP A 185 -13.76 12.41 2.92
N LEU A 186 -13.10 12.59 4.07
CA LEU A 186 -11.67 12.32 4.22
C LEU A 186 -11.42 10.82 4.39
N VAL A 187 -12.32 10.10 5.05
CA VAL A 187 -12.31 8.63 5.11
C VAL A 187 -12.35 8.04 3.70
N ARG A 188 -13.27 8.53 2.85
CA ARG A 188 -13.34 8.11 1.45
C ARG A 188 -12.04 8.40 0.70
N SER A 189 -11.50 9.61 0.85
CA SER A 189 -10.24 10.02 0.21
C SER A 189 -9.07 9.09 0.57
N MET A 190 -8.98 8.71 1.85
CA MET A 190 -7.96 7.78 2.32
C MET A 190 -8.18 6.34 1.83
N LEU A 191 -9.43 5.86 1.75
CA LEU A 191 -9.74 4.56 1.14
C LEU A 191 -9.39 4.52 -0.36
N ASP A 192 -9.72 5.57 -1.10
CA ASP A 192 -9.37 5.72 -2.52
C ASP A 192 -7.83 5.70 -2.71
N ASN A 193 -7.09 6.30 -1.77
CA ASN A 193 -5.63 6.27 -1.74
C ASN A 193 -5.07 4.88 -1.43
N PHE A 194 -5.63 4.14 -0.48
CA PHE A 194 -5.21 2.77 -0.17
C PHE A 194 -5.50 1.82 -1.34
N ALA A 195 -6.68 1.92 -1.96
CA ALA A 195 -7.00 1.19 -3.18
C ALA A 195 -6.09 1.58 -4.36
N HIS A 196 -5.65 2.84 -4.43
CA HIS A 196 -4.62 3.26 -5.38
C HIS A 196 -3.28 2.56 -5.13
N LEU A 197 -2.80 2.52 -3.88
CA LEU A 197 -1.56 1.84 -3.51
C LEU A 197 -1.62 0.35 -3.83
N VAL A 198 -2.71 -0.35 -3.50
CA VAL A 198 -2.87 -1.77 -3.89
C VAL A 198 -2.72 -1.96 -5.40
N ARG A 199 -3.32 -1.08 -6.22
CA ARG A 199 -3.23 -1.18 -7.69
C ARG A 199 -1.87 -0.82 -8.26
N THR A 200 -1.16 0.15 -7.68
CA THR A 200 0.10 0.68 -8.25
C THR A 200 1.36 0.17 -7.59
N VAL A 201 1.23 -0.46 -6.42
CA VAL A 201 2.32 -1.06 -5.63
C VAL A 201 2.17 -2.57 -5.51
N GLY A 202 0.93 -3.06 -5.44
CA GLY A 202 0.62 -4.48 -5.21
C GLY A 202 0.11 -4.77 -3.80
N HIS A 203 0.29 -3.84 -2.86
CA HIS A 203 -0.19 -3.90 -1.47
C HIS A 203 -0.23 -2.50 -0.87
N ILE A 204 -0.74 -2.39 0.36
CA ILE A 204 -0.62 -1.18 1.14
C ILE A 204 0.72 -1.22 1.91
N PRO A 205 1.73 -0.40 1.56
CA PRO A 205 2.99 -0.35 2.29
C PRO A 205 2.78 0.20 3.70
N ASN A 206 3.77 0.03 4.59
CA ASN A 206 3.75 0.59 5.95
C ASN A 206 3.36 2.08 5.95
N GLY A 207 3.96 2.86 5.05
CA GLY A 207 3.47 4.18 4.65
C GLY A 207 3.82 4.49 3.20
N ASN A 208 3.35 5.61 2.66
CA ASN A 208 3.56 5.96 1.23
C ASN A 208 4.99 6.48 0.95
N ARG A 209 6.01 5.71 1.32
CA ARG A 209 7.42 5.99 1.04
C ARG A 209 8.09 4.82 0.31
N THR A 210 9.07 5.11 -0.54
CA THR A 210 9.77 4.09 -1.33
C THR A 210 10.52 3.07 -0.47
N TYR A 211 11.11 3.51 0.64
CA TYR A 211 11.77 2.65 1.63
C TYR A 211 10.80 1.81 2.48
N TYR A 212 9.48 1.97 2.29
CA TYR A 212 8.44 1.12 2.89
C TYR A 212 7.85 0.08 1.91
N LEU A 213 8.29 0.04 0.65
CA LEU A 213 7.73 -0.85 -0.36
C LEU A 213 7.96 -2.34 -0.08
N SER A 214 8.94 -2.70 0.75
CA SER A 214 9.26 -4.10 1.05
C SER A 214 8.36 -4.75 2.10
N ARG A 215 7.53 -3.95 2.80
CA ARG A 215 6.66 -4.44 3.88
C ARG A 215 5.30 -3.75 3.91
N SER A 216 4.35 -4.39 4.58
CA SER A 216 3.06 -3.81 4.93
C SER A 216 3.02 -3.48 6.43
N GLN A 217 1.81 -3.34 6.97
CA GLN A 217 1.45 -3.15 8.37
C GLN A 217 0.23 -4.03 8.68
N PRO A 218 -0.27 -4.09 9.93
CA PRO A 218 -1.48 -4.85 10.25
C PRO A 218 -2.64 -4.54 9.26
N PRO A 219 -3.28 -5.56 8.65
CA PRO A 219 -4.18 -5.36 7.52
C PRO A 219 -5.57 -4.89 7.96
N PHE A 220 -5.75 -3.57 8.08
CA PHE A 220 -7.00 -2.95 8.50
C PHE A 220 -7.89 -2.46 7.35
N PHE A 221 -7.50 -2.59 6.08
CA PHE A 221 -8.25 -2.05 4.94
C PHE A 221 -9.68 -2.61 4.85
N ALA A 222 -9.88 -3.91 5.09
CA ALA A 222 -11.22 -4.50 5.19
C ALA A 222 -12.06 -3.86 6.32
N ALA A 223 -11.45 -3.60 7.47
CA ALA A 223 -12.13 -2.92 8.58
C ALA A 223 -12.42 -1.44 8.26
N MET A 224 -11.53 -0.75 7.55
CA MET A 224 -11.76 0.62 7.07
C MET A 224 -12.93 0.68 6.08
N VAL A 225 -13.01 -0.28 5.15
CA VAL A 225 -14.13 -0.40 4.20
C VAL A 225 -15.44 -0.68 4.93
N GLY A 226 -15.42 -1.58 5.91
CA GLY A 226 -16.59 -1.86 6.76
C GLY A 226 -17.05 -0.65 7.57
N LEU A 227 -16.12 0.11 8.14
CA LEU A 227 -16.40 1.38 8.84
C LEU A 227 -17.07 2.39 7.88
N TYR A 228 -16.55 2.53 6.67
CA TYR A 228 -17.09 3.44 5.68
C TYR A 228 -18.48 3.01 5.20
N ALA A 229 -18.72 1.71 5.00
CA ALA A 229 -20.03 1.17 4.67
C ALA A 229 -21.06 1.49 5.75
N ALA A 230 -20.71 1.30 7.03
CA ALA A 230 -21.58 1.61 8.16
C ALA A 230 -21.88 3.11 8.30
N ALA A 231 -20.92 3.97 7.97
CA ALA A 231 -21.07 5.43 8.02
C ALA A 231 -21.77 6.04 6.79
N THR A 232 -21.95 5.26 5.71
CA THR A 232 -22.54 5.74 4.46
C THR A 232 -23.61 4.76 3.94
N ASP A 233 -23.26 3.92 2.97
CA ASP A 233 -24.06 2.83 2.44
C ASP A 233 -23.15 1.73 1.88
N THR A 234 -23.62 0.48 1.92
CA THR A 234 -22.87 -0.70 1.49
C THR A 234 -22.55 -0.66 -0.01
N ALA A 235 -23.41 -0.10 -0.85
CA ALA A 235 -23.14 -0.02 -2.30
C ALA A 235 -21.93 0.86 -2.62
N GLN A 236 -21.63 1.85 -1.78
CA GLN A 236 -20.43 2.68 -1.95
C GLN A 236 -19.14 1.91 -1.64
N ALA A 237 -19.19 0.93 -0.74
CA ALA A 237 -18.05 0.12 -0.35
C ALA A 237 -17.68 -0.96 -1.39
N LEU A 238 -18.63 -1.41 -2.21
CA LEU A 238 -18.39 -2.44 -3.25
C LEU A 238 -17.28 -2.07 -4.24
N ARG A 239 -17.00 -0.78 -4.46
CA ARG A 239 -15.91 -0.32 -5.33
C ARG A 239 -14.52 -0.76 -4.86
N TYR A 240 -14.37 -1.11 -3.58
CA TYR A 240 -13.10 -1.53 -3.00
C TYR A 240 -12.90 -3.05 -3.05
N LEU A 241 -13.86 -3.82 -3.58
CA LEU A 241 -13.78 -5.28 -3.65
C LEU A 241 -12.50 -5.76 -4.34
N ASP A 242 -12.20 -5.22 -5.54
CA ASP A 242 -11.00 -5.60 -6.28
C ASP A 242 -9.71 -5.33 -5.47
N ALA A 243 -9.68 -4.24 -4.70
CA ALA A 243 -8.53 -3.90 -3.86
C ALA A 243 -8.43 -4.82 -2.62
N LEU A 244 -9.56 -5.22 -2.04
CA LEU A 244 -9.61 -6.18 -0.92
C LEU A 244 -9.12 -7.57 -1.37
N GLU A 245 -9.57 -8.04 -2.52
CA GLU A 245 -9.12 -9.31 -3.10
C GLU A 245 -7.62 -9.29 -3.42
N ALA A 246 -7.13 -8.19 -3.99
CA ALA A 246 -5.72 -8.02 -4.29
C ALA A 246 -4.85 -7.94 -3.02
N GLU A 247 -5.29 -7.25 -1.97
CA GLU A 247 -4.57 -7.25 -0.70
C GLU A 247 -4.55 -8.65 -0.06
N HIS A 248 -5.67 -9.36 -0.06
CA HIS A 248 -5.72 -10.74 0.42
C HIS A 248 -4.75 -11.63 -0.36
N ALA A 249 -4.68 -11.48 -1.69
CA ALA A 249 -3.71 -12.22 -2.51
C ALA A 249 -2.25 -11.89 -2.15
N PHE A 250 -1.93 -10.64 -1.78
CA PHE A 250 -0.60 -10.27 -1.29
C PHE A 250 -0.22 -10.99 0.02
N TRP A 251 -1.17 -11.09 0.97
CA TRP A 251 -0.95 -11.82 2.23
C TRP A 251 -0.81 -13.33 2.03
N MET A 252 -1.53 -13.87 1.05
CA MET A 252 -1.58 -15.30 0.75
C MET A 252 -0.57 -15.76 -0.31
N ASP A 253 0.33 -14.88 -0.75
CA ASP A 253 1.30 -15.21 -1.79
C ASP A 253 2.16 -16.42 -1.41
N GLY A 254 2.10 -17.45 -2.26
CA GLY A 254 2.81 -18.73 -2.10
C GLY A 254 2.06 -19.80 -1.31
N ALA A 255 0.88 -19.50 -0.76
CA ALA A 255 0.13 -20.46 0.07
C ALA A 255 -0.16 -21.80 -0.64
N GLU A 256 -0.50 -21.78 -1.92
CA GLU A 256 -0.83 -22.98 -2.71
C GLU A 256 0.38 -23.90 -2.96
N ARG A 257 1.60 -23.34 -2.96
CA ARG A 257 2.85 -24.07 -3.26
C ARG A 257 3.60 -24.52 -2.01
N LEU A 258 3.18 -24.04 -0.84
CA LEU A 258 3.89 -24.26 0.42
C LEU A 258 3.56 -25.64 0.98
N ALA A 259 4.60 -26.45 1.26
CA ALA A 259 4.45 -27.73 1.95
C ALA A 259 4.26 -27.55 3.47
N PRO A 260 3.59 -28.47 4.17
CA PRO A 260 3.53 -28.47 5.63
C PRO A 260 4.93 -28.42 6.27
N GLY A 261 5.06 -27.66 7.36
CA GLY A 261 6.33 -27.32 8.01
C GLY A 261 7.08 -26.14 7.38
N GLY A 262 6.57 -25.57 6.28
CA GLY A 262 7.23 -24.49 5.56
C GLY A 262 6.75 -23.08 5.92
N ALA A 263 7.54 -22.09 5.52
CA ALA A 263 7.16 -20.69 5.47
C ALA A 263 7.65 -20.06 4.16
N TYR A 264 6.84 -19.20 3.56
CA TYR A 264 7.22 -18.40 2.41
C TYR A 264 6.60 -17.02 2.54
N ARG A 265 7.45 -15.98 2.57
CA ARG A 265 7.02 -14.60 2.79
C ARG A 265 6.10 -14.50 4.01
N ARG A 266 4.86 -14.06 3.79
CA ARG A 266 3.81 -13.79 4.79
C ARG A 266 2.96 -15.02 5.11
N VAL A 267 3.24 -16.18 4.53
CA VAL A 267 2.49 -17.42 4.75
C VAL A 267 3.33 -18.43 5.53
N VAL A 268 2.72 -19.07 6.51
CA VAL A 268 3.25 -20.24 7.22
C VAL A 268 2.25 -21.39 7.10
N ARG A 269 2.77 -22.60 6.88
CA ARG A 269 1.97 -23.82 6.88
C ARG A 269 2.53 -24.77 7.94
N PRO A 270 1.97 -24.83 9.15
CA PRO A 270 2.45 -25.75 10.19
C PRO A 270 2.31 -27.22 9.78
N PRO A 271 2.88 -28.17 10.56
CA PRO A 271 2.82 -29.60 10.24
C PRO A 271 1.40 -30.18 10.12
N ASP A 272 0.41 -29.55 10.78
CA ASP A 272 -1.00 -29.94 10.70
C ASP A 272 -1.67 -29.56 9.36
N GLY A 273 -0.97 -28.83 8.49
CA GLY A 273 -1.45 -28.40 7.18
C GLY A 273 -2.32 -27.14 7.19
N SER A 274 -2.57 -26.53 8.35
CA SER A 274 -3.25 -25.24 8.45
C SER A 274 -2.47 -24.15 7.71
N VAL A 275 -3.15 -23.10 7.23
CA VAL A 275 -2.52 -21.96 6.58
C VAL A 275 -2.73 -20.73 7.44
N LEU A 276 -1.64 -20.12 7.89
CA LEU A 276 -1.65 -18.91 8.71
C LEU A 276 -0.74 -17.86 8.08
N ASN A 277 -0.82 -16.63 8.60
CA ASN A 277 0.05 -15.56 8.18
C ASN A 277 1.06 -15.16 9.27
N ARG A 278 2.18 -14.57 8.83
CA ARG A 278 3.17 -13.90 9.67
C ARG A 278 3.53 -12.55 9.06
N TYR A 279 4.08 -11.65 9.88
CA TYR A 279 4.73 -10.46 9.34
C TYR A 279 6.06 -10.82 8.68
N TRP A 280 6.33 -10.19 7.55
CA TRP A 280 7.54 -10.44 6.76
C TRP A 280 7.86 -9.21 5.91
N ASP A 281 9.11 -8.78 5.99
CA ASP A 281 9.71 -7.78 5.10
C ASP A 281 10.47 -8.50 3.98
N ASP A 282 10.28 -8.08 2.73
CA ASP A 282 10.92 -8.69 1.57
C ASP A 282 12.40 -8.26 1.41
N ARG A 283 12.92 -7.36 2.25
CA ARG A 283 14.33 -6.93 2.30
C ARG A 283 14.97 -7.32 3.63
N ALA A 284 16.10 -8.02 3.55
CA ALA A 284 16.92 -8.40 4.70
C ALA A 284 18.11 -7.44 4.87
N GLU A 285 17.81 -6.14 4.99
CA GLU A 285 18.78 -5.05 5.04
C GLU A 285 18.42 -4.06 6.15
N PRO A 286 19.39 -3.26 6.67
CA PRO A 286 19.10 -2.20 7.62
C PRO A 286 18.02 -1.24 7.09
N ARG A 287 17.02 -0.92 7.91
CA ARG A 287 15.92 -0.05 7.49
C ARG A 287 16.46 1.34 7.16
N PRO A 288 16.20 1.90 5.97
CA PRO A 288 16.76 3.21 5.61
C PRO A 288 16.41 4.32 6.62
N GLU A 289 15.19 4.33 7.15
CA GLU A 289 14.71 5.31 8.14
C GLU A 289 15.23 5.08 9.57
N SER A 290 15.96 4.01 9.81
CA SER A 290 16.59 3.64 11.10
C SER A 290 17.94 2.96 10.88
N TYR A 291 18.66 3.43 9.84
CA TYR A 291 19.79 2.70 9.28
C TYR A 291 20.91 2.50 10.28
N ARG A 292 21.26 3.57 11.03
CA ARG A 292 22.33 3.51 12.02
C ARG A 292 22.05 2.47 13.08
N GLN A 293 20.84 2.45 13.62
CA GLN A 293 20.43 1.53 14.69
C GLN A 293 20.48 0.08 14.21
N ASP A 294 19.94 -0.20 13.03
CA ASP A 294 19.91 -1.55 12.48
C ASP A 294 21.31 -2.02 12.06
N TYR A 295 22.13 -1.12 11.49
CA TYR A 295 23.51 -1.41 11.12
C TYR A 295 24.34 -1.74 12.37
N GLU A 296 24.33 -0.88 13.39
CA GLU A 296 25.06 -1.09 14.65
C GLU A 296 24.61 -2.38 15.34
N LEU A 297 23.30 -2.66 15.40
CA LEU A 297 22.79 -3.91 15.95
C LEU A 297 23.27 -5.12 15.15
N GLY A 298 23.19 -5.06 13.82
CA GLY A 298 23.64 -6.15 12.94
C GLY A 298 25.12 -6.51 13.12
N GLN A 299 25.98 -5.54 13.40
CA GLN A 299 27.40 -5.79 13.70
C GLN A 299 27.63 -6.56 15.02
N THR A 300 26.63 -6.65 15.89
CA THR A 300 26.75 -7.36 17.18
C THR A 300 26.26 -8.81 17.12
N LEU A 301 25.61 -9.21 16.03
CA LEU A 301 25.05 -10.55 15.88
C LEU A 301 26.08 -11.48 15.21
N PRO A 302 26.13 -12.76 15.59
CA PRO A 302 26.95 -13.75 14.90
C PRO A 302 26.46 -13.97 13.46
N GLU A 303 27.39 -14.28 12.56
CA GLU A 303 27.11 -14.71 11.17
C GLU A 303 26.31 -16.03 11.12
#